data_AF-A0A8R2C529-F1
#
_entry.id   AF-A0A8R2C529-F1
#
_cell.length_a   1.000
_cell.length_b   1.000
_cell.length_c   1.000
_cell.angle_alpha   90.00
_cell.angle_beta   90.00
_cell.angle_gamma   90.00
#
_symmetry.space_group_name_H-M   'P 1'
#
loop_
_entity.id
_entity.type
_entity.pdbx_description
1 polymer ?
#
loop_
_entity_poly.entity_id
_entity_poly.type
_entity_poly.pdbx_seq_one_letter_code
_entity_poly.pdbx_strand_id
1 'polypeptide(L)'
;MMVASTMITDDKSTEELQKRFGELLDENLILKETLKQNNDSMKEQFLLIASCQEDMMKTHMLHKEKFEETKELVERLRQENKKLKFDIQHLDDSRPRVAEGPPARSGPPSAVEFVSAPDDDTMNKLTAQLALVEKQRRQVIVENEKLTWQKESLEHIVDATSKERDDLKEKLKRVELQMLSRETEHALETEKLSFTIKQLKDQLQAVSGDTSVSLEEVKRRDVTIQQLQNKIAMLQNELKTAQLKILDLENVKLQFSKHKSDANETVKVYKDQIQDLQNKLKEASTIVFQPARISCGAAESDQSNVNANVKLYDRTLKHLAELLNVLIYGLSDSLAETVGLLGSLSDLELGRCSAGQLRAGLAELKQQLEKQHSAVLSNIGQVRGTLSIFEGIFKDCSNILDSKAKEAKNPGTPNIEMLTSALVARGQELQMLKVEIDKLKEEKEDTELLKAQLELYKSDFEAERESRQEMASEKETVLTDLRKTQRMNQELTQQLDEVRRLNSDVYQRATAKRSAPSAAAPRPAAPSPRSPPSSTGNMVIKKKKPNETSEGAVKEITPPPMRFDCPVCDKPFKTLILLQQHVDSCLL
;
A
#
# COMPACT_ATOMS: atom_id res chain seq x y z
N MET A 1 -61.68 48.72 2.01
CA MET A 1 -61.05 47.39 1.92
C MET A 1 -59.63 47.50 2.41
N MET A 2 -59.33 46.89 3.55
CA MET A 2 -57.98 46.79 4.11
C MET A 2 -57.26 45.64 3.41
N VAL A 3 -55.98 45.82 3.07
CA VAL A 3 -55.01 44.71 3.10
C VAL A 3 -53.72 45.25 3.68
N ALA A 4 -53.51 44.94 4.96
CA ALA A 4 -52.23 45.05 5.63
C ALA A 4 -51.32 43.93 5.12
N SER A 5 -50.13 44.28 4.62
CA SER A 5 -49.06 43.31 4.39
C SER A 5 -48.30 43.11 5.69
N THR A 6 -48.53 41.96 6.31
CA THR A 6 -47.87 41.48 7.50
C THR A 6 -46.46 41.02 7.13
N MET A 7 -45.45 41.68 7.70
CA MET A 7 -44.09 41.14 7.79
C MET A 7 -44.12 39.93 8.73
N ILE A 8 -43.89 38.74 8.18
CA ILE A 8 -43.56 37.53 8.94
C ILE A 8 -42.33 36.92 8.28
N THR A 9 -41.15 37.30 8.75
CA THR A 9 -39.87 36.65 8.49
C THR A 9 -38.99 36.97 9.69
N ASP A 10 -38.57 35.97 10.48
CA ASP A 10 -37.27 35.95 11.23
C ASP A 10 -37.11 34.84 12.30
N ASP A 11 -38.05 33.89 12.46
CA ASP A 11 -37.83 32.77 13.40
C ASP A 11 -37.11 31.56 12.78
N LYS A 12 -37.27 31.31 11.47
CA LYS A 12 -36.61 30.17 10.81
C LYS A 12 -35.11 30.34 10.58
N SER A 13 -34.62 31.57 10.40
CA SER A 13 -33.21 31.83 10.14
C SER A 13 -32.35 31.74 11.41
N THR A 14 -32.92 32.09 12.57
CA THR A 14 -32.23 32.00 13.87
C THR A 14 -32.12 30.56 14.35
N GLU A 15 -33.15 29.74 14.13
CA GLU A 15 -33.15 28.31 14.44
C GLU A 15 -32.15 27.53 13.56
N GLU A 16 -32.06 27.86 12.26
CA GLU A 16 -31.03 27.31 11.36
C GLU A 16 -29.61 27.71 11.76
N LEU A 17 -29.41 28.96 12.20
CA LEU A 17 -28.11 29.43 12.69
C LEU A 17 -27.70 28.72 13.98
N GLN A 18 -28.65 28.48 14.87
CA GLN A 18 -28.43 27.80 16.15
C GLN A 18 -28.11 26.31 15.93
N LYS A 19 -28.74 25.68 14.94
CA LYS A 19 -28.42 24.31 14.50
C LYS A 19 -27.00 24.22 13.92
N ARG A 20 -26.63 25.13 13.01
CA ARG A 20 -25.27 25.23 12.44
C ARG A 20 -24.20 25.44 13.51
N PHE A 21 -24.49 26.25 14.54
CA PHE A 21 -23.58 26.43 15.67
C PHE A 21 -23.44 25.17 16.53
N GLY A 22 -24.51 24.41 16.71
CA GLY A 22 -24.47 23.10 17.37
C GLY A 22 -23.59 22.10 16.61
N GLU A 23 -23.80 21.98 15.30
CA GLU A 23 -23.01 21.12 14.42
C GLU A 23 -21.51 21.49 14.47
N LEU A 24 -21.18 22.79 14.42
CA LEU A 24 -19.80 23.27 14.55
C LEU A 24 -19.16 22.95 15.91
N LEU A 25 -19.93 22.99 17.00
CA LEU A 25 -19.44 22.65 18.33
C LEU A 25 -19.18 21.14 18.45
N ASP A 26 -20.05 20.32 17.88
CA ASP A 26 -19.89 18.86 17.84
C ASP A 26 -18.69 18.47 16.98
N GLU A 27 -18.51 19.08 15.81
CA GLU A 27 -17.32 18.92 14.97
C GLU A 27 -16.04 19.33 15.72
N ASN A 28 -16.07 20.43 16.48
CA ASN A 28 -14.92 20.86 17.27
C ASN A 28 -14.57 19.86 18.38
N LEU A 29 -15.58 19.24 19.00
CA LEU A 29 -15.41 18.17 19.99
C LEU A 29 -14.79 16.93 19.36
N ILE A 30 -15.29 16.48 18.21
CA ILE A 30 -14.77 15.33 17.49
C ILE A 30 -13.32 15.57 17.06
N LEU A 31 -13.01 16.75 16.53
CA LEU A 31 -11.64 17.12 16.16
C LEU A 31 -10.70 17.09 17.36
N LYS A 32 -11.14 17.60 18.51
CA LYS A 32 -10.33 17.61 19.72
C LYS A 32 -10.06 16.20 20.25
N GLU A 33 -11.05 15.30 20.23
CA GLU A 33 -10.86 13.91 20.64
C GLU A 33 -9.99 13.14 19.64
N THR A 34 -10.16 13.39 18.34
CA THR A 34 -9.31 12.80 17.29
C THR A 34 -7.85 13.22 17.45
N LEU A 35 -7.61 14.50 17.75
CA LEU A 35 -6.26 15.02 17.97
C LEU A 35 -5.62 14.43 19.24
N LYS A 36 -6.43 14.19 20.27
CA LYS A 36 -6.00 13.51 21.49
C LYS A 36 -5.64 12.05 21.23
N GLN A 37 -6.49 11.31 20.51
CA GLN A 37 -6.20 9.93 20.10
C GLN A 37 -4.95 9.83 19.23
N ASN A 38 -4.75 10.77 18.30
CA ASN A 38 -3.54 10.83 17.49
C ASN A 38 -2.28 11.06 18.34
N ASN A 39 -2.35 11.99 19.29
CA ASN A 39 -1.25 12.23 20.23
C ASN A 39 -0.94 11.01 21.11
N ASP A 40 -1.97 10.28 21.56
CA ASP A 40 -1.77 9.09 22.40
C ASP A 40 -1.20 7.92 21.58
N SER A 41 -1.68 7.71 20.35
CA SER A 41 -1.09 6.74 19.41
C SER A 41 0.37 7.08 19.09
N MET A 42 0.69 8.36 18.91
CA MET A 42 2.06 8.80 18.67
C MET A 42 2.97 8.53 19.88
N LYS A 43 2.48 8.73 21.12
CA LYS A 43 3.22 8.36 22.33
C LYS A 43 3.46 6.86 22.41
N GLU A 44 2.46 6.03 22.09
CA GLU A 44 2.62 4.58 22.07
C GLU A 44 3.68 4.14 21.06
N GLN A 45 3.68 4.72 19.87
CA GLN A 45 4.74 4.47 18.89
C GLN A 45 6.11 4.91 19.39
N PHE A 46 6.22 6.07 20.05
CA PHE A 46 7.48 6.50 20.66
C PHE A 46 7.97 5.54 21.75
N LEU A 47 7.07 5.00 22.57
CA LEU A 47 7.41 4.01 23.59
C LEU A 47 7.87 2.69 22.97
N LEU A 48 7.25 2.25 21.88
CA LEU A 48 7.65 1.04 21.16
C LEU A 48 9.02 1.21 20.48
N ILE A 49 9.29 2.38 19.91
CA ILE A 49 10.61 2.69 19.35
C ILE A 49 11.67 2.70 20.47
N ALA A 50 11.34 3.31 21.62
CA ALA A 50 12.24 3.35 22.76
C ALA A 50 12.55 1.93 23.30
N SER A 51 11.55 1.05 23.41
CA SER A 51 11.77 -0.33 23.84
C SER A 51 12.61 -1.13 22.83
N CYS A 52 12.36 -0.96 21.53
CA CYS A 52 13.16 -1.60 20.48
C CYS A 52 14.63 -1.14 20.52
N GLN A 53 14.87 0.15 20.75
CA GLN A 53 16.21 0.69 20.94
C GLN A 53 16.89 0.12 22.19
N GLU A 54 16.15 -0.03 23.29
CA GLU A 54 16.67 -0.63 24.52
C GLU A 54 17.05 -2.11 24.32
N ASP A 55 16.21 -2.89 23.64
CA ASP A 55 16.47 -4.30 23.34
C ASP A 55 17.64 -4.49 22.38
N MET A 56 17.79 -3.60 21.40
CA MET A 56 18.96 -3.55 20.53
C MET A 56 20.23 -3.26 21.34
N MET A 57 20.20 -2.30 22.26
CA MET A 57 21.34 -2.01 23.13
C MET A 57 21.68 -3.16 24.08
N LYS A 58 20.68 -3.83 24.67
CA LYS A 58 20.87 -5.03 25.49
C LYS A 58 21.53 -6.15 24.69
N THR A 59 21.07 -6.39 23.47
CA THR A 59 21.65 -7.40 22.57
C THR A 59 23.10 -7.08 22.24
N HIS A 60 23.40 -5.81 21.94
CA HIS A 60 24.77 -5.36 21.70
C HIS A 60 25.68 -5.54 22.92
N MET A 61 25.17 -5.22 24.12
CA MET A 61 25.90 -5.43 25.38
C MET A 61 26.18 -6.92 25.63
N LEU A 62 25.19 -7.79 25.43
CA LEU A 62 25.36 -9.25 25.57
C LEU A 62 26.39 -9.81 24.57
N HIS A 63 26.36 -9.35 23.31
CA HIS A 63 27.36 -9.75 22.33
C HIS A 63 28.77 -9.29 22.74
N LYS A 64 28.89 -8.09 23.29
CA LYS A 64 30.16 -7.56 23.80
C LYS A 64 30.68 -8.38 24.99
N GLU A 65 29.81 -8.75 25.92
CA GLU A 65 30.17 -9.60 27.06
C GLU A 65 30.64 -10.99 26.61
N LYS A 66 29.87 -11.66 25.74
CA LYS A 66 30.26 -12.96 25.17
C LYS A 66 31.59 -12.90 24.41
N PHE A 67 31.86 -11.78 23.74
CA PHE A 67 33.12 -11.57 23.05
C PHE A 67 34.30 -11.46 24.03
N GLU A 68 34.15 -10.73 25.13
CA GLU A 68 35.17 -10.66 26.18
C GLU A 68 35.36 -12.00 26.90
N GLU A 69 34.29 -12.74 27.22
CA GLU A 69 34.40 -14.10 27.77
C GLU A 69 35.17 -15.04 26.85
N THR A 70 34.89 -14.97 25.54
CA THR A 70 35.60 -15.76 24.53
C THR A 70 37.08 -15.38 24.48
N LYS A 71 37.39 -14.08 24.55
CA LYS A 71 38.75 -13.56 24.58
C LYS A 71 39.51 -14.02 25.84
N GLU A 72 38.88 -13.99 27.01
CA GLU A 72 39.45 -14.51 28.25
C GLU A 72 39.69 -16.02 28.19
N LEU A 73 38.77 -16.79 27.60
CA LEU A 73 38.96 -18.23 27.40
C LEU A 73 40.14 -18.53 26.48
N VAL A 74 40.26 -17.79 25.36
CA VAL A 74 41.40 -17.91 24.45
C VAL A 74 42.71 -17.58 25.16
N GLU A 75 42.73 -16.54 26.01
CA GLU A 75 43.94 -16.18 26.75
C GLU A 75 44.31 -17.22 27.80
N ARG A 76 43.34 -17.80 28.51
CA ARG A 76 43.57 -18.95 29.42
C ARG A 76 44.15 -20.15 28.67
N LEU A 77 43.56 -20.52 27.54
CA LEU A 77 44.06 -21.63 26.71
C LEU A 77 45.48 -21.35 26.19
N ARG A 78 45.83 -20.09 25.90
CA ARG A 78 47.20 -19.72 25.54
C ARG A 78 48.17 -19.86 26.70
N GLN A 79 47.77 -19.47 27.91
CA GLN A 79 48.59 -19.62 29.11
C GLN A 79 48.81 -21.09 29.47
N GLU A 80 47.75 -21.91 29.41
CA GLU A 80 47.86 -23.37 29.59
C GLU A 80 48.76 -24.00 28.53
N ASN A 81 48.62 -23.62 27.26
CA ASN A 81 49.52 -24.10 26.21
C ASN A 81 50.98 -23.69 26.44
N LYS A 82 51.24 -22.48 26.97
CA LYS A 82 52.59 -22.07 27.35
C LYS A 82 53.13 -22.92 28.51
N LYS A 83 52.31 -23.20 29.52
CA LYS A 83 52.67 -24.02 30.67
C LYS A 83 52.95 -25.48 30.27
N LEU A 84 52.07 -26.08 29.48
CA LEU A 84 52.24 -27.43 28.96
C LEU A 84 53.52 -27.55 28.10
N LYS A 85 53.81 -26.54 27.28
CA LYS A 85 55.08 -26.50 26.52
C LYS A 85 56.30 -26.43 27.44
N PHE A 86 56.23 -25.64 28.51
CA PHE A 86 57.30 -25.56 29.51
C PHE A 86 57.48 -26.90 30.25
N ASP A 87 56.39 -27.54 30.66
CA ASP A 87 56.41 -28.82 31.36
C ASP A 87 56.95 -29.95 30.45
N ILE A 88 56.58 -29.96 29.16
CA ILE A 88 57.15 -30.88 28.16
C ILE A 88 58.67 -30.66 28.02
N GLN A 89 59.12 -29.41 27.95
CA GLN A 89 60.54 -29.08 27.83
C GLN A 89 61.33 -29.51 29.07
N HIS A 90 60.74 -29.36 30.26
CA HIS A 90 61.36 -29.77 31.52
C HIS A 90 61.42 -31.30 31.69
N LEU A 91 60.45 -32.03 31.14
CA LEU A 91 60.46 -33.51 31.08
C LEU A 91 61.47 -34.04 30.07
N ASP A 92 61.69 -33.32 28.96
CA ASP A 92 62.69 -33.68 27.95
C ASP A 92 64.13 -33.45 28.45
N ASP A 93 64.36 -32.38 29.22
CA ASP A 93 65.64 -32.12 29.90
C ASP A 93 65.94 -33.10 31.07
N SER A 94 64.94 -33.84 31.54
CA SER A 94 65.07 -34.81 32.64
C SER A 94 65.42 -36.25 32.17
N ARG A 95 65.59 -36.49 30.86
CA ARG A 95 65.97 -37.81 30.31
C ARG A 95 67.50 -37.99 30.26
N PRO A 96 68.08 -39.04 30.89
CA PRO A 96 69.52 -39.29 30.82
C PRO A 96 69.91 -39.84 29.44
N ARG A 97 70.97 -39.28 28.85
CA ARG A 97 71.58 -39.75 27.60
C ARG A 97 72.40 -41.02 27.85
N VAL A 98 72.08 -42.11 27.15
CA VAL A 98 72.94 -43.31 27.05
C VAL A 98 73.18 -43.65 25.57
N ALA A 99 74.42 -44.03 25.28
CA ALA A 99 75.06 -44.14 23.97
C ALA A 99 75.10 -45.60 23.42
N GLU A 100 75.27 -45.68 22.09
CA GLU A 100 75.89 -46.75 21.25
C GLU A 100 75.32 -48.19 21.21
N GLY A 101 75.14 -48.74 19.98
CA GLY A 101 75.31 -50.18 19.67
C GLY A 101 74.28 -50.85 18.72
N PRO A 102 74.65 -51.86 17.88
CA PRO A 102 74.05 -52.18 16.56
C PRO A 102 73.12 -53.44 16.53
N PRO A 103 72.54 -53.85 15.36
CA PRO A 103 71.19 -54.45 15.28
C PRO A 103 71.15 -55.98 15.07
N ALA A 104 70.18 -56.67 15.68
CA ALA A 104 69.61 -57.94 15.16
C ALA A 104 68.29 -58.32 15.88
N ARG A 105 67.48 -59.08 15.13
CA ARG A 105 66.08 -59.50 15.33
C ARG A 105 65.77 -60.28 16.62
N SER A 106 64.61 -59.98 17.23
CA SER A 106 63.57 -60.94 17.68
C SER A 106 62.37 -60.20 18.31
N GLY A 107 61.16 -60.72 18.14
CA GLY A 107 59.86 -60.09 18.48
C GLY A 107 59.58 -59.81 19.98
N PRO A 108 58.38 -59.28 20.29
CA PRO A 108 58.15 -58.14 21.21
C PRO A 108 57.74 -58.60 22.63
N PRO A 109 57.70 -57.71 23.65
CA PRO A 109 56.53 -56.83 23.80
C PRO A 109 56.82 -55.42 24.36
N SER A 110 55.85 -54.54 24.09
CA SER A 110 55.43 -53.42 24.94
C SER A 110 56.08 -52.05 24.74
N ALA A 111 55.16 -51.06 24.71
CA ALA A 111 55.37 -49.61 24.77
C ALA A 111 55.68 -48.89 23.45
N VAL A 112 54.93 -49.22 22.39
CA VAL A 112 54.38 -48.15 21.54
C VAL A 112 53.34 -47.45 22.42
N GLU A 113 53.73 -46.35 23.07
CA GLU A 113 52.77 -45.40 23.63
C GLU A 113 52.09 -44.75 22.44
N PHE A 114 51.09 -45.46 21.94
CA PHE A 114 50.11 -45.00 20.97
C PHE A 114 49.51 -43.76 21.63
N VAL A 115 49.84 -42.58 21.12
CA VAL A 115 49.08 -41.37 21.42
C VAL A 115 47.66 -41.73 21.01
N SER A 116 46.83 -42.07 21.98
CA SER A 116 45.43 -42.40 21.76
C SER A 116 44.86 -41.27 20.90
N ALA A 117 44.37 -41.63 19.71
CA ALA A 117 43.62 -40.72 18.89
C ALA A 117 42.59 -40.02 19.80
N PRO A 118 42.39 -38.69 19.68
CA PRO A 118 41.44 -37.99 20.52
C PRO A 118 40.13 -38.77 20.51
N ASP A 119 39.59 -39.10 21.70
CA ASP A 119 38.38 -39.91 21.83
C ASP A 119 37.34 -39.43 20.82
N ASP A 120 36.71 -40.35 20.07
CA ASP A 120 35.80 -40.02 18.96
C ASP A 120 34.73 -38.99 19.38
N ASP A 121 34.32 -39.00 20.64
CA ASP A 121 33.40 -38.02 21.24
C ASP A 121 33.94 -36.58 21.23
N THR A 122 35.24 -36.40 21.48
CA THR A 122 35.91 -35.10 21.44
C THR A 122 36.03 -34.60 20.01
N MET A 123 36.34 -35.51 19.08
CA MET A 123 36.44 -35.23 17.66
C MET A 123 35.06 -34.88 17.06
N ASN A 124 34.00 -35.57 17.50
CA ASN A 124 32.61 -35.29 17.14
C ASN A 124 32.13 -33.94 17.70
N LYS A 125 32.46 -33.61 18.96
CA LYS A 125 32.10 -32.30 19.57
C LYS A 125 32.78 -31.14 18.86
N LEU A 126 34.06 -31.26 18.54
CA LEU A 126 34.80 -30.24 17.79
C LEU A 126 34.25 -30.11 16.37
N THR A 127 33.91 -31.22 15.70
CA THR A 127 33.30 -31.22 14.37
C THR A 127 31.92 -30.52 14.39
N ALA A 128 31.10 -30.78 15.41
CA ALA A 128 29.80 -30.12 15.57
C ALA A 128 29.93 -28.61 15.87
N GLN A 129 30.90 -28.21 16.70
CA GLN A 129 31.20 -26.80 16.93
C GLN A 129 31.70 -26.11 15.67
N LEU A 130 32.58 -26.75 14.90
CA LEU A 130 33.05 -26.22 13.60
C LEU A 130 31.88 -26.05 12.63
N ALA A 131 30.98 -27.02 12.54
CA ALA A 131 29.78 -26.93 11.70
C ALA A 131 28.85 -25.78 12.13
N LEU A 132 28.71 -25.53 13.43
CA LEU A 132 27.91 -24.41 13.95
C LEU A 132 28.54 -23.06 13.62
N VAL A 133 29.86 -22.92 13.82
CA VAL A 133 30.60 -21.71 13.47
C VAL A 133 30.56 -21.46 11.96
N GLU A 134 30.68 -22.51 11.14
CA GLU A 134 30.55 -22.42 9.68
C GLU A 134 29.13 -21.96 9.28
N LYS A 135 28.09 -22.42 9.98
CA LYS A 135 26.70 -21.98 9.77
C LYS A 135 26.52 -20.51 10.15
N GLN A 136 27.05 -20.08 11.29
CA GLN A 136 27.01 -18.67 11.71
C GLN A 136 27.79 -17.77 10.75
N ARG A 137 28.96 -18.20 10.28
CA ARG A 137 29.74 -17.50 9.25
C ARG A 137 28.94 -17.32 7.95
N ARG A 138 28.28 -18.37 7.46
CA ARG A 138 27.41 -18.28 6.28
C ARG A 138 26.24 -17.31 6.50
N GLN A 139 25.64 -17.33 7.68
CA GLN A 139 24.56 -16.39 8.02
C GLN A 139 25.04 -14.94 7.97
N VAL A 140 26.20 -14.64 8.57
CA VAL A 140 26.78 -13.28 8.55
C VAL A 140 27.13 -12.84 7.13
N ILE A 141 27.60 -13.75 6.27
CA ILE A 141 27.88 -13.44 4.85
C ILE A 141 26.59 -13.03 4.14
N VAL A 142 25.50 -13.80 4.30
CA VAL A 142 24.20 -13.50 3.69
C VAL A 142 23.64 -12.17 4.21
N GLU A 143 23.78 -11.89 5.51
CA GLU A 143 23.36 -10.61 6.09
C GLU A 143 24.20 -9.43 5.58
N ASN A 144 25.50 -9.62 5.37
CA ASN A 144 26.38 -8.60 4.79
C ASN A 144 26.04 -8.32 3.32
N GLU A 145 25.74 -9.35 2.53
CA GLU A 145 25.26 -9.20 1.17
C GLU A 145 23.93 -8.45 1.13
N LYS A 146 22.99 -8.77 2.03
CA LYS A 146 21.72 -8.05 2.16
C LYS A 146 21.94 -6.58 2.52
N LEU A 147 22.83 -6.27 3.46
CA LEU A 147 23.19 -4.90 3.82
C LEU A 147 23.85 -4.15 2.67
N THR A 148 24.68 -4.83 1.88
CA THR A 148 25.31 -4.27 0.68
C THR A 148 24.26 -3.89 -0.36
N TRP A 149 23.32 -4.79 -0.65
CA TRP A 149 22.18 -4.50 -1.54
C TRP A 149 21.32 -3.34 -1.04
N GLN A 150 21.05 -3.28 0.28
CA GLN A 150 20.31 -2.16 0.87
C GLN A 150 21.06 -0.83 0.73
N LYS A 151 22.39 -0.84 0.91
CA LYS A 151 23.23 0.34 0.73
C LYS A 151 23.20 0.82 -0.72
N GLU A 152 23.38 -0.07 -1.69
CA GLU A 152 23.33 0.26 -3.12
C GLU A 152 21.95 0.81 -3.52
N SER A 153 20.87 0.21 -3.01
CA SER A 153 19.52 0.70 -3.23
C SER A 153 19.31 2.11 -2.67
N LEU A 154 19.85 2.40 -1.48
CA LEU A 154 19.76 3.73 -0.88
C LEU A 154 20.60 4.76 -1.65
N GLU A 155 21.79 4.39 -2.12
CA GLU A 155 22.63 5.24 -2.98
C GLU A 155 21.88 5.62 -4.26
N HIS A 156 21.22 4.67 -4.93
CA HIS A 156 20.40 4.95 -6.12
C HIS A 156 19.23 5.91 -5.83
N ILE A 157 18.55 5.75 -4.69
CA ILE A 157 17.46 6.67 -4.29
C ILE A 157 18.01 8.08 -4.03
N VAL A 158 19.16 8.19 -3.36
CA VAL A 158 19.80 9.47 -3.07
C VAL A 158 20.23 10.18 -4.37
N ASP A 159 20.79 9.45 -5.33
CA ASP A 159 21.19 9.99 -6.63
C ASP A 159 19.98 10.46 -7.45
N ALA A 160 18.92 9.65 -7.50
CA ALA A 160 17.68 10.02 -8.19
C ALA A 160 17.05 11.28 -7.57
N THR A 161 16.94 11.31 -6.25
CA THR A 161 16.36 12.45 -5.51
C THR A 161 17.22 13.72 -5.68
N SER A 162 18.55 13.58 -5.68
CA SER A 162 19.46 14.70 -5.90
C SER A 162 19.34 15.27 -7.31
N LYS A 163 19.22 14.40 -8.32
CA LYS A 163 19.00 14.82 -9.70
C LYS A 163 17.67 15.55 -9.88
N GLU A 164 16.59 15.03 -9.30
CA GLU A 164 15.27 15.68 -9.34
C GLU A 164 15.29 17.05 -8.67
N ARG A 165 15.95 17.17 -7.51
CA ARG A 165 16.15 18.46 -6.82
C ARG A 165 16.89 19.46 -7.72
N ASP A 166 17.95 19.03 -8.39
CA ASP A 166 18.76 19.90 -9.24
C ASP A 166 17.98 20.34 -10.50
N ASP A 167 17.20 19.44 -11.11
CA ASP A 167 16.29 19.76 -12.22
C ASP A 167 15.20 20.76 -11.81
N LEU A 168 14.63 20.61 -10.61
CA LEU A 168 13.66 21.56 -10.06
C LEU A 168 14.29 22.93 -9.80
N LYS A 169 15.52 22.97 -9.29
CA LYS A 169 16.26 24.21 -9.06
C LYS A 169 16.54 24.96 -10.37
N GLU A 170 16.91 24.23 -11.43
CA GLU A 170 17.12 24.78 -12.77
C GLU A 170 15.81 25.33 -13.37
N LYS A 171 14.69 24.61 -13.20
CA LYS A 171 13.35 25.07 -13.62
C LYS A 171 12.93 26.34 -12.89
N LEU A 172 13.12 26.40 -11.57
CA LEU A 172 12.83 27.58 -10.76
C LEU A 172 13.60 28.79 -11.27
N LYS A 173 14.91 28.65 -11.49
CA LYS A 173 15.78 29.71 -12.01
C LYS A 173 15.32 30.22 -13.39
N ARG A 174 14.86 29.33 -14.28
CA ARG A 174 14.28 29.73 -15.57
C ARG A 174 12.99 30.54 -15.40
N VAL A 175 12.10 30.13 -14.49
CA VAL A 175 10.86 30.85 -14.22
C VAL A 175 11.14 32.23 -13.64
N GLU A 176 12.08 32.34 -12.70
CA GLU A 176 12.51 33.63 -12.12
C GLU A 176 13.05 34.59 -13.20
N LEU A 177 13.89 34.09 -14.12
CA LEU A 177 14.38 34.88 -15.25
C LEU A 177 13.25 35.34 -16.19
N GLN A 178 12.28 34.47 -16.47
CA GLN A 178 11.12 34.83 -17.28
C GLN A 178 10.24 35.90 -16.60
N MET A 179 10.05 35.80 -15.29
CA MET A 179 9.30 36.80 -14.51
C MET A 179 9.99 38.16 -14.55
N LEU A 180 11.31 38.21 -14.36
CA LEU A 180 12.10 39.43 -14.49
C LEU A 180 11.99 40.05 -15.90
N SER A 181 12.07 39.24 -16.95
CA SER A 181 11.89 39.72 -18.32
C SER A 181 10.50 40.35 -18.52
N ARG A 182 9.44 39.68 -18.05
CA ARG A 182 8.07 40.19 -18.15
C ARG A 182 7.86 41.47 -17.35
N GLU A 183 8.44 41.58 -16.16
CA GLU A 183 8.40 42.84 -15.38
C GLU A 183 9.05 43.99 -16.14
N THR A 184 10.18 43.75 -16.82
CA THR A 184 10.83 44.80 -17.63
C THR A 184 9.98 45.19 -18.85
N GLU A 185 9.34 44.24 -19.52
CA GLU A 185 8.42 44.49 -20.63
C GLU A 185 7.20 45.31 -20.17
N HIS A 186 6.59 44.92 -19.04
CA HIS A 186 5.45 45.66 -18.46
C HIS A 186 5.84 47.08 -18.01
N ALA A 187 7.05 47.27 -17.48
CA ALA A 187 7.55 48.58 -17.12
C ALA A 187 7.68 49.50 -18.35
N LEU A 188 8.24 48.97 -19.46
CA LEU A 188 8.35 49.69 -20.73
C LEU A 188 6.99 50.02 -21.34
N GLU A 189 6.03 49.07 -21.29
CA GLU A 189 4.66 49.29 -21.75
C GLU A 189 3.98 50.41 -20.95
N THR A 190 4.15 50.40 -19.63
CA THR A 190 3.61 51.41 -18.71
C THR A 190 4.21 52.80 -19.00
N GLU A 191 5.51 52.87 -19.29
CA GLU A 191 6.17 54.11 -19.67
C GLU A 191 5.63 54.67 -21.00
N LYS A 192 5.44 53.82 -22.01
CA LYS A 192 4.82 54.20 -23.30
C LYS A 192 3.39 54.71 -23.12
N LEU A 193 2.59 54.04 -22.30
CA LEU A 193 1.22 54.47 -22.00
C LEU A 193 1.22 55.81 -21.26
N SER A 194 2.12 56.00 -20.30
CA SER A 194 2.28 57.27 -19.58
C SER A 194 2.63 58.42 -20.52
N PHE A 195 3.55 58.20 -21.46
CA PHE A 195 3.88 59.17 -22.51
C PHE A 195 2.67 59.50 -23.39
N THR A 196 1.94 58.48 -23.82
CA THR A 196 0.74 58.65 -24.66
C THR A 196 -0.36 59.42 -23.93
N ILE A 197 -0.61 59.10 -22.66
CA ILE A 197 -1.56 59.83 -21.80
C ILE A 197 -1.15 61.29 -21.66
N LYS A 198 0.14 61.57 -21.45
CA LYS A 198 0.66 62.93 -21.37
C LYS A 198 0.44 63.70 -22.67
N GLN A 199 0.78 63.10 -23.81
CA GLN A 199 0.59 63.70 -25.12
C GLN A 199 -0.90 64.00 -25.41
N LEU A 200 -1.80 63.07 -25.09
CA LEU A 200 -3.24 63.27 -25.23
C LEU A 200 -3.76 64.37 -24.30
N LYS A 201 -3.22 64.47 -23.09
CA LYS A 201 -3.57 65.53 -22.13
C LYS A 201 -3.13 66.90 -22.64
N ASP A 202 -1.93 67.01 -23.18
CA ASP A 202 -1.41 68.25 -23.75
C ASP A 202 -2.21 68.67 -25.00
N GLN A 203 -2.62 67.70 -25.85
CA GLN A 203 -3.51 67.96 -26.98
C GLN A 203 -4.92 68.41 -26.55
N LEU A 204 -5.49 67.80 -25.51
CA LEU A 204 -6.79 68.20 -24.98
C LEU A 204 -6.75 69.63 -24.41
N GLN A 205 -5.64 69.98 -23.76
CA GLN A 205 -5.41 71.31 -23.20
C GLN A 205 -5.19 72.37 -24.29
N ALA A 206 -4.59 71.99 -25.43
CA ALA A 206 -4.45 72.84 -26.61
C ALA A 206 -5.77 73.06 -27.37
N VAL A 207 -6.67 72.06 -27.37
CA VAL A 207 -8.01 72.14 -28.00
C VAL A 207 -9.04 72.83 -27.10
N SER A 208 -8.78 72.95 -25.78
CA SER A 208 -9.68 73.65 -24.85
C SER A 208 -9.68 75.19 -24.99
N GLY A 209 -8.86 75.76 -25.90
CA GLY A 209 -8.80 77.19 -26.16
C GLY A 209 -9.77 77.72 -27.23
N ASP A 210 -10.35 76.84 -28.04
CA ASP A 210 -11.31 77.23 -29.08
C ASP A 210 -12.12 76.00 -29.51
N THR A 211 -13.34 76.23 -29.97
CA THR A 211 -14.27 75.30 -30.63
C THR A 211 -15.39 74.71 -29.77
N SER A 212 -16.59 75.26 -29.97
CA SER A 212 -17.85 74.53 -29.80
C SER A 212 -17.87 73.34 -30.76
N VAL A 213 -17.74 72.13 -30.22
CA VAL A 213 -17.83 70.88 -31.00
C VAL A 213 -19.20 70.83 -31.69
N SER A 214 -19.21 70.69 -33.02
CA SER A 214 -20.42 70.59 -33.83
C SER A 214 -21.21 69.33 -33.48
N LEU A 215 -22.53 69.45 -33.32
CA LEU A 215 -23.47 68.37 -33.01
C LEU A 215 -23.35 67.17 -33.96
N GLU A 216 -22.95 67.39 -35.22
CA GLU A 216 -22.72 66.32 -36.20
C GLU A 216 -21.47 65.47 -35.89
N GLU A 217 -20.47 66.05 -35.25
CA GLU A 217 -19.25 65.35 -34.86
C GLU A 217 -19.47 64.46 -33.63
N VAL A 218 -20.36 64.90 -32.73
CA VAL A 218 -20.83 64.11 -31.59
C VAL A 218 -21.62 62.89 -32.06
N LYS A 219 -22.59 63.06 -32.98
CA LYS A 219 -23.34 61.94 -33.55
C LYS A 219 -22.44 60.92 -34.24
N ARG A 220 -21.42 61.38 -34.97
CA ARG A 220 -20.46 60.50 -35.66
C ARG A 220 -19.62 59.68 -34.66
N ARG A 221 -19.23 60.31 -33.55
CA ARG A 221 -18.56 59.63 -32.43
C ARG A 221 -19.49 58.61 -31.76
N ASP A 222 -20.75 58.94 -31.52
CA ASP A 222 -21.73 58.02 -30.92
C ASP A 222 -21.94 56.76 -31.77
N VAL A 223 -22.08 56.90 -33.09
CA VAL A 223 -22.17 55.75 -34.01
C VAL A 223 -20.92 54.88 -33.94
N THR A 224 -19.73 55.49 -33.88
CA THR A 224 -18.46 54.77 -33.78
C THR A 224 -18.34 54.02 -32.45
N ILE A 225 -18.76 54.67 -31.35
CA ILE A 225 -18.80 54.05 -30.02
C ILE A 225 -19.73 52.85 -30.02
N GLN A 226 -20.91 52.96 -30.64
CA GLN A 226 -21.87 51.87 -30.70
C GLN A 226 -21.36 50.68 -31.54
N GLN A 227 -20.66 50.95 -32.65
CA GLN A 227 -20.00 49.92 -33.44
C GLN A 227 -18.90 49.19 -32.66
N LEU A 228 -18.07 49.93 -31.92
CA LEU A 228 -17.01 49.36 -31.08
C LEU A 228 -17.60 48.54 -29.91
N GLN A 229 -18.67 49.03 -29.28
CA GLN A 229 -19.40 48.30 -28.23
C GLN A 229 -19.95 46.96 -28.74
N ASN A 230 -20.59 46.95 -29.93
CA ASN A 230 -21.08 45.73 -30.55
C ASN A 230 -19.93 44.75 -30.85
N LYS A 231 -18.79 45.25 -31.34
CA LYS A 231 -17.62 44.43 -31.63
C LYS A 231 -16.99 43.84 -30.37
N ILE A 232 -16.93 44.60 -29.27
CA ILE A 232 -16.49 44.11 -27.97
C ILE A 232 -17.41 43.00 -27.47
N ALA A 233 -18.73 43.17 -27.58
CA ALA A 233 -19.69 42.15 -27.16
C ALA A 233 -19.54 40.84 -27.97
N MET A 234 -19.34 40.95 -29.29
CA MET A 234 -19.08 39.78 -30.15
C MET A 234 -17.80 39.05 -29.74
N LEU A 235 -16.69 39.78 -29.59
CA LEU A 235 -15.40 39.19 -29.19
C LEU A 235 -15.45 38.57 -27.80
N GLN A 236 -16.20 39.16 -26.86
CA GLN A 236 -16.42 38.57 -25.54
C GLN A 236 -17.17 37.24 -25.61
N ASN A 237 -18.15 37.12 -26.52
CA ASN A 237 -18.89 35.88 -26.72
C ASN A 237 -18.05 34.78 -27.40
N GLU A 238 -17.25 35.16 -28.40
CA GLU A 238 -16.28 34.25 -29.03
C GLU A 238 -15.23 33.77 -28.02
N LEU A 239 -14.72 34.66 -27.18
CA LEU A 239 -13.77 34.31 -26.10
C LEU A 239 -14.39 33.31 -25.12
N LYS A 240 -15.63 33.54 -24.65
CA LYS A 240 -16.34 32.59 -23.78
C LYS A 240 -16.52 31.22 -24.44
N THR A 241 -16.87 31.20 -25.73
CA THR A 241 -17.05 29.96 -26.49
C THR A 241 -15.72 29.20 -26.64
N ALA A 242 -14.62 29.91 -26.89
CA ALA A 242 -13.29 29.31 -26.95
C ALA A 242 -12.84 28.78 -25.58
N GLN A 243 -13.10 29.51 -24.50
CA GLN A 243 -12.81 29.07 -23.13
C GLN A 243 -13.55 27.78 -22.76
N LEU A 244 -14.85 27.67 -23.10
CA LEU A 244 -15.61 26.44 -22.91
C LEU A 244 -15.01 25.25 -23.66
N LYS A 245 -14.63 25.44 -24.93
CA LYS A 245 -13.99 24.38 -25.74
C LYS A 245 -12.65 23.93 -25.16
N ILE A 246 -11.85 24.85 -24.61
CA ILE A 246 -10.59 24.49 -23.94
C ILE A 246 -10.87 23.61 -22.72
N LEU A 247 -11.88 23.97 -21.93
CA LEU A 247 -12.28 23.23 -20.74
C LEU A 247 -12.78 21.82 -21.08
N ASP A 248 -13.55 21.68 -22.15
CA ASP A 248 -13.97 20.37 -22.68
C ASP A 248 -12.77 19.52 -23.13
N LEU A 249 -11.81 20.11 -23.83
CA LEU A 249 -10.59 19.42 -24.26
C LEU A 249 -9.69 19.01 -23.08
N GLU A 250 -9.60 19.84 -22.05
CA GLU A 250 -8.89 19.51 -20.81
C GLU A 250 -9.54 18.33 -20.07
N ASN A 251 -10.87 18.30 -20.02
CA ASN A 251 -11.61 17.18 -19.45
C ASN A 251 -11.38 15.87 -20.23
N VAL A 252 -11.43 15.92 -21.57
CA VAL A 252 -11.13 14.75 -22.43
C VAL A 252 -9.68 14.27 -22.21
N LYS A 253 -8.73 15.19 -22.07
CA LYS A 253 -7.32 14.86 -21.78
C LYS A 253 -7.17 14.17 -20.42
N LEU A 254 -7.90 14.63 -19.40
CA LEU A 254 -7.90 14.02 -18.08
C LEU A 254 -8.45 12.59 -18.12
N GLN A 255 -9.58 12.39 -18.80
CA GLN A 255 -10.20 11.06 -19.01
C GLN A 255 -9.24 10.12 -19.75
N PHE A 256 -8.58 10.59 -20.81
CA PHE A 256 -7.59 9.80 -21.54
C PHE A 256 -6.38 9.42 -20.65
N SER A 257 -5.91 10.35 -19.81
CA SER A 257 -4.83 10.07 -18.86
C SER A 257 -5.22 9.00 -17.84
N LYS A 258 -6.46 9.03 -17.36
CA LYS A 258 -7.00 8.01 -16.45
C LYS A 258 -7.06 6.64 -17.12
N HIS A 259 -7.68 6.54 -18.30
CA HIS A 259 -7.72 5.29 -19.06
C HIS A 259 -6.33 4.74 -19.39
N LYS A 260 -5.36 5.61 -19.69
CA LYS A 260 -3.97 5.20 -19.91
C LYS A 260 -3.34 4.60 -18.64
N SER A 261 -3.63 5.17 -17.46
CA SER A 261 -3.19 4.64 -16.18
C SER A 261 -3.79 3.26 -15.91
N ASP A 262 -5.11 3.13 -16.05
CA ASP A 262 -5.84 1.87 -15.84
C ASP A 262 -5.34 0.76 -16.78
N ALA A 263 -5.09 1.10 -18.05
CA ALA A 263 -4.51 0.17 -19.02
C ALA A 263 -3.09 -0.28 -18.64
N ASN A 264 -2.24 0.64 -18.17
CA ASN A 264 -0.89 0.33 -17.71
C ASN A 264 -0.90 -0.61 -16.49
N GLU A 265 -1.83 -0.41 -15.57
CA GLU A 265 -1.99 -1.28 -14.40
C GLU A 265 -2.43 -2.69 -14.81
N THR A 266 -3.37 -2.78 -15.76
CA THR A 266 -3.79 -4.06 -16.33
C THR A 266 -2.63 -4.80 -17.03
N VAL A 267 -1.81 -4.07 -17.79
CA VAL A 267 -0.60 -4.63 -18.45
C VAL A 267 0.41 -5.13 -17.41
N LYS A 268 0.59 -4.41 -16.30
CA LYS A 268 1.47 -4.82 -15.20
C LYS A 268 1.00 -6.14 -14.58
N VAL A 269 -0.30 -6.27 -14.30
CA VAL A 269 -0.89 -7.52 -13.78
C VAL A 269 -0.64 -8.70 -14.73
N TYR A 270 -0.85 -8.52 -16.03
CA TYR A 270 -0.56 -9.59 -17.00
C TYR A 270 0.92 -9.96 -17.05
N LYS A 271 1.81 -8.98 -16.92
CA LYS A 271 3.26 -9.23 -16.89
C LYS A 271 3.65 -10.06 -15.66
N ASP A 272 3.09 -9.74 -14.50
CA ASP A 272 3.34 -10.48 -13.26
C ASP A 272 2.79 -11.92 -13.34
N GLN A 273 1.60 -12.10 -13.92
CA GLN A 273 1.03 -13.44 -14.17
C GLN A 273 1.89 -14.28 -15.12
N ILE A 274 2.42 -13.69 -16.20
CA ILE A 274 3.33 -14.37 -17.12
C ILE A 274 4.62 -14.78 -16.38
N GLN A 275 5.17 -13.90 -15.54
CA GLN A 275 6.38 -14.19 -14.77
C GLN A 275 6.17 -15.34 -13.78
N ASP A 276 5.03 -15.40 -13.10
CA ASP A 276 4.67 -16.50 -12.20
C ASP A 276 4.55 -17.84 -12.96
N LEU A 277 3.91 -17.83 -14.14
CA LEU A 277 3.83 -19.00 -15.00
C LEU A 277 5.20 -19.47 -15.49
N GLN A 278 6.10 -18.54 -15.83
CA GLN A 278 7.49 -18.87 -16.20
C GLN A 278 8.25 -19.51 -15.04
N ASN A 279 8.07 -19.01 -13.82
CA ASN A 279 8.71 -19.58 -12.63
C ASN A 279 8.21 -21.01 -12.36
N LYS A 280 6.89 -21.23 -12.42
CA LYS A 280 6.28 -22.57 -12.28
C LYS A 280 6.75 -23.54 -13.35
N LEU A 281 6.90 -23.08 -14.60
CA LEU A 281 7.44 -23.91 -15.69
C LEU A 281 8.90 -24.29 -15.42
N LYS A 282 9.70 -23.36 -14.90
CA LYS A 282 11.10 -23.60 -14.53
C LYS A 282 11.21 -24.62 -13.39
N GLU A 283 10.38 -24.52 -12.36
CA GLU A 283 10.31 -25.50 -11.27
C GLU A 283 9.90 -26.89 -11.77
N ALA A 284 8.89 -26.97 -12.64
CA ALA A 284 8.46 -28.23 -13.26
C ALA A 284 9.58 -28.86 -14.13
N SER A 285 10.39 -28.04 -14.81
CA SER A 285 11.50 -28.51 -15.64
C SER A 285 12.69 -29.08 -14.85
N THR A 286 12.80 -28.79 -13.55
CA THR A 286 13.86 -29.31 -12.68
C THR A 286 13.54 -30.64 -12.01
N ILE A 287 12.34 -31.19 -12.20
CA ILE A 287 11.96 -32.50 -11.65
C ILE A 287 12.55 -33.60 -12.55
N VAL A 288 13.73 -34.10 -12.19
CA VAL A 288 14.37 -35.24 -12.85
C VAL A 288 13.67 -36.53 -12.43
N PHE A 289 12.97 -37.18 -13.37
CA PHE A 289 12.46 -38.54 -13.16
C PHE A 289 13.65 -39.52 -13.08
N GLN A 290 13.98 -39.99 -11.88
CA GLN A 290 14.94 -41.08 -11.71
C GLN A 290 14.25 -42.44 -11.87
N PRO A 291 14.81 -43.37 -12.67
CA PRO A 291 14.29 -44.74 -12.76
C PRO A 291 14.38 -45.46 -11.41
N ALA A 292 13.26 -45.97 -10.91
CA ALA A 292 13.24 -46.82 -9.72
C ALA A 292 13.89 -48.17 -10.04
N ARG A 293 15.11 -48.42 -9.53
CA ARG A 293 15.76 -49.73 -9.64
C ARG A 293 15.18 -50.68 -8.58
N ILE A 294 14.26 -51.54 -8.99
CA ILE A 294 13.73 -52.62 -8.16
C ILE A 294 14.56 -53.87 -8.41
N SER A 295 15.34 -54.31 -7.41
CA SER A 295 16.07 -55.57 -7.45
C SER A 295 15.23 -56.67 -6.80
N CYS A 296 14.46 -57.40 -7.61
CA CYS A 296 13.74 -58.61 -7.16
C CYS A 296 14.43 -59.86 -7.72
N GLY A 297 14.78 -60.81 -6.85
CA GLY A 297 15.13 -62.16 -7.25
C GLY A 297 13.87 -62.94 -7.63
N ALA A 298 13.71 -63.27 -8.91
CA ALA A 298 12.63 -64.12 -9.39
C ALA A 298 13.17 -65.26 -10.27
N ALA A 299 12.38 -66.32 -10.41
CA ALA A 299 12.65 -67.46 -11.28
C ALA A 299 12.81 -67.03 -12.76
N GLU A 300 13.56 -67.81 -13.54
CA GLU A 300 14.08 -67.42 -14.87
C GLU A 300 13.01 -66.96 -15.88
N SER A 301 11.77 -67.47 -15.83
CA SER A 301 10.70 -67.05 -16.76
C SER A 301 10.09 -65.68 -16.42
N ASP A 302 9.94 -65.35 -15.13
CA ASP A 302 9.35 -64.08 -14.69
C ASP A 302 10.38 -62.95 -14.72
N GLN A 303 11.66 -63.29 -14.51
CA GLN A 303 12.76 -62.35 -14.65
C GLN A 303 12.86 -61.80 -16.08
N SER A 304 12.53 -62.61 -17.08
CA SER A 304 12.49 -62.20 -18.50
C SER A 304 11.40 -61.13 -18.75
N ASN A 305 10.17 -61.37 -18.28
CA ASN A 305 9.06 -60.42 -18.44
C ASN A 305 9.27 -59.12 -17.66
N VAL A 306 9.78 -59.21 -16.43
CA VAL A 306 10.13 -58.03 -15.63
C VAL A 306 11.25 -57.23 -16.31
N ASN A 307 12.29 -57.88 -16.82
CA ASN A 307 13.36 -57.21 -17.55
C ASN A 307 12.88 -56.59 -18.87
N ALA A 308 11.92 -57.21 -19.56
CA ALA A 308 11.30 -56.63 -20.75
C ALA A 308 10.48 -55.38 -20.42
N ASN A 309 9.69 -55.43 -19.33
CA ASN A 309 8.92 -54.29 -18.84
C ASN A 309 9.80 -53.13 -18.35
N VAL A 310 10.93 -53.42 -17.69
CA VAL A 310 11.91 -52.39 -17.29
C VAL A 310 12.55 -51.73 -18.52
N LYS A 311 12.95 -52.51 -19.54
CA LYS A 311 13.49 -51.96 -20.79
C LYS A 311 12.45 -51.14 -21.57
N LEU A 312 11.19 -51.57 -21.56
CA LEU A 312 10.09 -50.85 -22.18
C LEU A 312 9.80 -49.55 -21.43
N TYR A 313 9.81 -49.58 -20.09
CA TYR A 313 9.68 -48.42 -19.22
C TYR A 313 10.77 -47.38 -19.52
N ASP A 314 12.04 -47.78 -19.54
CA ASP A 314 13.16 -46.86 -19.83
C ASP A 314 13.06 -46.23 -21.22
N ARG A 315 12.68 -47.01 -22.24
CA ARG A 315 12.46 -46.49 -23.61
C ARG A 315 11.27 -45.53 -23.68
N THR A 316 10.17 -45.87 -23.03
CA THR A 316 8.96 -45.06 -22.99
C THR A 316 9.19 -43.76 -22.23
N LEU A 317 9.98 -43.80 -21.15
CA LEU A 317 10.38 -42.63 -20.37
C LEU A 317 11.29 -41.71 -21.17
N LYS A 318 12.27 -42.27 -21.89
CA LYS A 318 13.12 -41.50 -22.79
C LYS A 318 12.30 -40.82 -23.90
N HIS A 319 11.36 -41.55 -24.50
CA HIS A 319 10.47 -41.00 -25.53
C HIS A 319 9.56 -39.89 -24.99
N LEU A 320 9.00 -40.08 -23.79
CA LEU A 320 8.19 -39.06 -23.12
C LEU A 320 9.00 -37.79 -22.84
N ALA A 321 10.24 -37.93 -22.35
CA ALA A 321 11.12 -36.80 -22.11
C ALA A 321 11.43 -36.03 -23.40
N GLU A 322 11.64 -36.73 -24.51
CA GLU A 322 11.89 -36.13 -25.82
C GLU A 322 10.65 -35.40 -26.36
N LEU A 323 9.46 -35.99 -26.22
CA LEU A 323 8.18 -35.35 -26.55
C LEU A 323 7.91 -34.09 -25.71
N LEU A 324 8.19 -34.15 -24.41
CA LEU A 324 8.03 -32.99 -23.51
C LEU A 324 9.01 -31.87 -23.86
N ASN A 325 10.25 -32.19 -24.22
CA ASN A 325 11.21 -31.20 -24.69
C ASN A 325 10.74 -30.54 -25.99
N VAL A 326 10.28 -31.33 -26.98
CA VAL A 326 9.74 -30.77 -28.24
C VAL A 326 8.52 -29.89 -27.97
N LEU A 327 7.66 -30.24 -27.02
CA LEU A 327 6.55 -29.41 -26.57
C LEU A 327 7.04 -28.09 -25.97
N ILE A 328 7.98 -28.13 -25.04
CA ILE A 328 8.47 -26.95 -24.32
C ILE A 328 9.18 -25.98 -25.29
N TYR A 329 10.16 -26.47 -26.05
CA TYR A 329 10.93 -25.62 -26.96
C TYR A 329 10.09 -25.18 -28.18
N GLY A 330 9.29 -26.08 -28.75
CA GLY A 330 8.43 -25.76 -29.88
C GLY A 330 7.33 -24.77 -29.55
N LEU A 331 6.74 -24.83 -28.35
CA LEU A 331 5.78 -23.83 -27.87
C LEU A 331 6.46 -22.47 -27.66
N SER A 332 7.67 -22.45 -27.09
CA SER A 332 8.42 -21.22 -26.86
C SER A 332 8.76 -20.51 -28.16
N ASP A 333 9.30 -21.23 -29.15
CA ASP A 333 9.65 -20.66 -30.45
C ASP A 333 8.42 -20.15 -31.19
N SER A 334 7.33 -20.91 -31.15
CA SER A 334 6.09 -20.51 -31.81
C SER A 334 5.44 -19.30 -31.12
N LEU A 335 5.48 -19.22 -29.79
CA LEU A 335 5.01 -18.05 -29.05
C LEU A 335 5.83 -16.80 -29.42
N ALA A 336 7.15 -16.94 -29.58
CA ALA A 336 8.01 -15.85 -30.03
C ALA A 336 7.61 -15.35 -31.44
N GLU A 337 7.30 -16.25 -32.38
CA GLU A 337 6.76 -15.87 -33.69
C GLU A 337 5.43 -15.10 -33.58
N THR A 338 4.48 -15.59 -32.75
CA THR A 338 3.19 -14.91 -32.55
C THR A 338 3.35 -13.52 -31.95
N VAL A 339 4.26 -13.36 -30.97
CA VAL A 339 4.58 -12.07 -30.37
C VAL A 339 5.24 -11.12 -31.38
N GLY A 340 6.13 -11.63 -32.24
CA GLY A 340 6.74 -10.86 -33.32
C GLY A 340 5.72 -10.33 -34.35
N LEU A 341 4.75 -11.16 -34.74
CA LEU A 341 3.64 -10.76 -35.60
C LEU A 341 2.75 -9.70 -34.93
N LEU A 342 2.47 -9.84 -33.63
CA LEU A 342 1.69 -8.87 -32.86
C LEU A 342 2.42 -7.53 -32.71
N GLY A 343 3.74 -7.55 -32.51
CA GLY A 343 4.57 -6.34 -32.51
C GLY A 343 4.52 -5.62 -33.85
N SER A 344 4.67 -6.37 -34.96
CA SER A 344 4.58 -5.82 -36.32
C SER A 344 3.21 -5.18 -36.60
N LEU A 345 2.13 -5.72 -36.03
CA LEU A 345 0.79 -5.14 -36.09
C LEU A 345 0.63 -3.90 -35.21
N SER A 346 1.31 -3.87 -34.06
CA SER A 346 1.25 -2.76 -33.10
C SER A 346 2.03 -1.53 -33.58
N ASP A 347 3.06 -1.74 -34.41
CA ASP A 347 3.87 -0.68 -35.03
C ASP A 347 3.16 0.03 -36.20
N LEU A 348 1.97 -0.44 -36.60
CA LEU A 348 1.17 0.19 -37.66
C LEU A 348 0.53 1.49 -37.17
N GLU A 349 1.09 2.63 -37.58
CA GLU A 349 0.50 3.95 -37.28
C GLU A 349 -0.86 4.13 -37.99
N LEU A 350 -1.90 4.52 -37.24
CA LEU A 350 -3.28 4.76 -37.69
C LEU A 350 -3.41 5.73 -38.88
N GLY A 351 -2.39 6.56 -39.13
CA GLY A 351 -2.36 7.52 -40.25
C GLY A 351 -1.61 7.05 -41.51
N ARG A 352 -0.83 5.96 -41.45
CA ARG A 352 0.01 5.47 -42.57
C ARG A 352 -0.35 4.08 -43.07
N CYS A 353 -1.15 3.32 -42.32
CA CYS A 353 -1.51 1.96 -42.67
C CYS A 353 -2.85 1.90 -43.45
N SER A 354 -2.88 1.10 -44.51
CA SER A 354 -4.15 0.77 -45.19
C SER A 354 -4.92 -0.29 -44.42
N ALA A 355 -6.27 -0.25 -44.49
CA ALA A 355 -7.12 -1.29 -43.91
C ALA A 355 -6.83 -2.70 -44.46
N GLY A 356 -6.29 -2.79 -45.68
CA GLY A 356 -5.86 -4.05 -46.30
C GLY A 356 -4.64 -4.66 -45.63
N GLN A 357 -3.65 -3.85 -45.25
CA GLN A 357 -2.44 -4.30 -44.56
C GLN A 357 -2.76 -4.82 -43.15
N LEU A 358 -3.61 -4.11 -42.40
CA LEU A 358 -4.06 -4.57 -41.08
C LEU A 358 -4.83 -5.89 -41.19
N ARG A 359 -5.71 -6.02 -42.19
CA ARG A 359 -6.48 -7.25 -42.43
C ARG A 359 -5.58 -8.44 -42.81
N ALA A 360 -4.54 -8.20 -43.61
CA ALA A 360 -3.57 -9.23 -43.99
C ALA A 360 -2.76 -9.71 -42.77
N GLY A 361 -2.24 -8.80 -41.95
CA GLY A 361 -1.50 -9.18 -40.74
C GLY A 361 -2.37 -9.88 -39.68
N LEU A 362 -3.65 -9.49 -39.54
CA LEU A 362 -4.60 -10.22 -38.69
C LEU A 362 -4.92 -11.63 -39.23
N ALA A 363 -4.98 -11.80 -40.54
CA ALA A 363 -5.18 -13.12 -41.16
C ALA A 363 -3.96 -14.03 -40.94
N GLU A 364 -2.75 -13.48 -41.05
CA GLU A 364 -1.50 -14.18 -40.78
C GLU A 364 -1.39 -14.59 -39.30
N LEU A 365 -1.71 -13.69 -38.37
CA LEU A 365 -1.77 -13.99 -36.94
C LEU A 365 -2.77 -15.12 -36.63
N LYS A 366 -3.95 -15.07 -37.25
CA LYS A 366 -4.97 -16.12 -37.11
C LYS A 366 -4.47 -17.47 -37.62
N GLN A 367 -3.86 -17.51 -38.80
CA GLN A 367 -3.32 -18.74 -39.39
C GLN A 367 -2.23 -19.35 -38.51
N GLN A 368 -1.36 -18.51 -37.95
CA GLN A 368 -0.31 -18.96 -37.04
C GLN A 368 -0.90 -19.56 -35.75
N LEU A 369 -1.93 -18.95 -35.18
CA LEU A 369 -2.59 -19.45 -33.98
C LEU A 369 -3.32 -20.79 -34.21
N GLU A 370 -3.96 -20.96 -35.37
CA GLU A 370 -4.59 -22.23 -35.77
C GLU A 370 -3.56 -23.35 -35.96
N LYS A 371 -2.42 -23.05 -36.57
CA LYS A 371 -1.29 -23.98 -36.72
C LYS A 371 -0.73 -24.40 -35.35
N GLN A 372 -0.55 -23.45 -34.44
CA GLN A 372 -0.12 -23.70 -33.07
C GLN A 372 -1.09 -24.62 -32.34
N HIS A 373 -2.38 -24.30 -32.39
CA HIS A 373 -3.40 -25.09 -31.72
C HIS A 373 -3.42 -26.54 -32.22
N SER A 374 -3.31 -26.73 -33.54
CA SER A 374 -3.26 -28.06 -34.16
C SER A 374 -2.03 -28.86 -33.73
N ALA A 375 -0.85 -28.21 -33.66
CA ALA A 375 0.38 -28.84 -33.21
C ALA A 375 0.30 -29.26 -31.73
N VAL A 376 -0.27 -28.41 -30.87
CA VAL A 376 -0.48 -28.72 -29.45
C VAL A 376 -1.40 -29.92 -29.27
N LEU A 377 -2.53 -29.97 -29.98
CA LEU A 377 -3.46 -31.10 -29.92
C LEU A 377 -2.79 -32.41 -30.36
N SER A 378 -1.97 -32.38 -31.41
CA SER A 378 -1.20 -33.53 -31.86
C SER A 378 -0.24 -34.03 -30.79
N ASN A 379 0.53 -33.13 -30.18
CA ASN A 379 1.49 -33.46 -29.13
C ASN A 379 0.81 -34.00 -27.86
N ILE A 380 -0.32 -33.43 -27.45
CA ILE A 380 -1.14 -33.96 -26.35
C ILE A 380 -1.59 -35.39 -26.63
N GLY A 381 -1.99 -35.68 -27.88
CA GLY A 381 -2.31 -37.04 -28.33
C GLY A 381 -1.13 -38.01 -28.16
N GLN A 382 0.07 -37.59 -28.53
CA GLN A 382 1.30 -38.41 -28.39
C GLN A 382 1.69 -38.63 -26.93
N VAL A 383 1.59 -37.61 -26.08
CA VAL A 383 1.83 -37.74 -24.63
C VAL A 383 0.83 -38.71 -24.02
N ARG A 384 -0.46 -38.59 -24.35
CA ARG A 384 -1.51 -39.50 -23.88
C ARG A 384 -1.26 -40.94 -24.31
N GLY A 385 -0.85 -41.16 -25.57
CA GLY A 385 -0.47 -42.47 -26.07
C GLY A 385 0.70 -43.07 -25.29
N THR A 386 1.71 -42.25 -24.97
CA THR A 386 2.88 -42.66 -24.20
C THR A 386 2.53 -43.00 -22.74
N LEU A 387 1.63 -42.23 -22.11
CA LEU A 387 1.12 -42.53 -20.77
C LEU A 387 0.33 -43.84 -20.72
N SER A 388 -0.43 -44.16 -21.78
CA SER A 388 -1.15 -45.44 -21.86
C SER A 388 -0.21 -46.66 -21.89
N ILE A 389 0.99 -46.51 -22.45
CA ILE A 389 2.03 -47.57 -22.39
C ILE A 389 2.48 -47.79 -20.95
N PHE A 390 2.68 -46.72 -20.17
CA PHE A 390 3.02 -46.83 -18.75
C PHE A 390 1.91 -47.52 -17.95
N GLU A 391 0.65 -47.17 -18.18
CA GLU A 391 -0.50 -47.84 -17.56
C GLU A 391 -0.49 -49.35 -17.82
N GLY A 392 -0.17 -49.76 -19.06
CA GLY A 392 0.01 -51.17 -19.42
C GLY A 392 1.11 -51.85 -18.61
N ILE A 393 2.30 -51.24 -18.55
CA ILE A 393 3.43 -51.76 -17.77
C ILE A 393 3.07 -51.91 -16.28
N PHE A 394 2.43 -50.91 -15.70
CA PHE A 394 2.03 -50.96 -14.28
C PHE A 394 0.98 -52.03 -14.02
N LYS A 395 0.02 -52.22 -14.93
CA LYS A 395 -0.99 -53.28 -14.83
C LYS A 395 -0.35 -54.66 -14.89
N ASP A 396 0.62 -54.87 -15.77
CA ASP A 396 1.35 -56.14 -15.87
C ASP A 396 2.18 -56.41 -14.61
N CYS A 397 2.88 -55.40 -14.07
CA CYS A 397 3.60 -55.52 -12.80
C CYS A 397 2.65 -55.81 -11.62
N SER A 398 1.48 -55.17 -11.57
CA SER A 398 0.46 -55.43 -10.54
C SER A 398 -0.04 -56.88 -10.61
N ASN A 399 -0.30 -57.40 -11.80
CA ASN A 399 -0.74 -58.79 -12.00
C ASN A 399 0.31 -59.81 -11.51
N ILE A 400 1.60 -59.53 -11.70
CA ILE A 400 2.71 -60.36 -11.22
C ILE A 400 2.82 -60.30 -9.68
N LEU A 401 2.57 -59.14 -9.07
CA LEU A 401 2.56 -59.01 -7.61
C LEU A 401 1.35 -59.74 -6.99
N ASP A 402 0.19 -59.64 -7.62
CA ASP A 402 -1.03 -60.33 -7.18
C ASP A 402 -0.94 -61.86 -7.34
N SER A 403 -0.23 -62.36 -8.36
CA SER A 403 0.02 -63.80 -8.49
C SER A 403 0.93 -64.32 -7.37
N LYS A 404 2.01 -63.58 -7.04
CA LYS A 404 2.92 -63.91 -5.93
C LYS A 404 2.27 -63.78 -4.55
N ALA A 405 1.37 -62.81 -4.36
CA ALA A 405 0.58 -62.67 -3.13
C ALA A 405 -0.36 -63.87 -2.90
N LYS A 406 -0.83 -64.52 -3.98
CA LYS A 406 -1.64 -65.75 -3.89
C LYS A 406 -0.80 -67.00 -3.61
N GLU A 407 0.47 -67.04 -4.01
CA GLU A 407 1.43 -68.11 -3.69
C GLU A 407 1.97 -68.03 -2.25
N ALA A 408 1.96 -66.85 -1.62
CA ALA A 408 2.51 -66.62 -0.27
C ALA A 408 1.60 -67.07 0.90
N LYS A 409 0.54 -67.85 0.67
CA LYS A 409 -0.31 -68.44 1.74
C LYS A 409 0.29 -69.72 2.35
N ASN A 410 1.54 -69.66 2.81
CA ASN A 410 2.13 -70.66 3.71
C ASN A 410 2.89 -69.93 4.84
N PRO A 411 2.72 -70.30 6.12
CA PRO A 411 3.04 -69.39 7.22
C PRO A 411 4.50 -69.50 7.67
N GLY A 412 5.07 -68.34 8.00
CA GLY A 412 6.22 -68.23 8.90
C GLY A 412 7.43 -67.55 8.28
N THR A 413 7.47 -66.22 8.27
CA THR A 413 8.75 -65.49 8.33
C THR A 413 8.61 -64.22 9.18
N PRO A 414 9.59 -63.94 10.07
CA PRO A 414 9.63 -62.76 10.95
C PRO A 414 9.70 -61.41 10.21
N ASN A 415 9.85 -61.45 8.87
CA ASN A 415 9.86 -60.27 8.02
C ASN A 415 8.45 -59.65 7.85
N ILE A 416 7.39 -60.46 7.92
CA ILE A 416 6.01 -59.97 7.75
C ILE A 416 5.59 -59.10 8.94
N GLU A 417 5.89 -59.49 10.19
CA GLU A 417 5.58 -58.69 11.37
C GLU A 417 6.33 -57.35 11.39
N MET A 418 7.60 -57.34 10.98
CA MET A 418 8.37 -56.09 10.85
C MET A 418 7.79 -55.17 9.78
N LEU A 419 7.41 -55.71 8.62
CA LEU A 419 6.77 -54.96 7.54
C LEU A 419 5.38 -54.45 7.95
N THR A 420 4.57 -55.25 8.66
CA THR A 420 3.28 -54.81 9.19
C THR A 420 3.45 -53.70 10.22
N SER A 421 4.42 -53.80 11.13
CA SER A 421 4.73 -52.76 12.10
C SER A 421 5.18 -51.46 11.42
N ALA A 422 6.05 -51.54 10.41
CA ALA A 422 6.49 -50.37 9.64
C ALA A 422 5.34 -49.72 8.85
N LEU A 423 4.41 -50.52 8.30
CA LEU A 423 3.23 -50.01 7.59
C LEU A 423 2.29 -49.26 8.55
N VAL A 424 2.08 -49.78 9.76
CA VAL A 424 1.26 -49.15 10.80
C VAL A 424 1.90 -47.84 11.27
N ALA A 425 3.22 -47.82 11.49
CA ALA A 425 3.94 -46.60 11.87
C ALA A 425 3.81 -45.51 10.78
N ARG A 426 3.96 -45.87 9.50
CA ARG A 426 3.72 -44.93 8.39
C ARG A 426 2.26 -44.49 8.27
N GLY A 427 1.30 -45.37 8.57
CA GLY A 427 -0.11 -45.02 8.62
C GLY A 427 -0.42 -43.97 9.69
N GLN A 428 0.20 -44.10 10.87
CA GLN A 428 0.10 -43.12 11.95
C GLN A 428 0.75 -41.78 11.57
N GLU A 429 1.94 -41.81 10.95
CA GLU A 429 2.62 -40.61 10.47
C GLU A 429 1.79 -39.87 9.41
N LEU A 430 1.20 -40.60 8.44
CA LEU A 430 0.28 -40.03 7.46
C LEU A 430 -0.94 -39.39 8.12
N GLN A 431 -1.51 -40.01 9.16
CA GLN A 431 -2.66 -39.46 9.87
C GLN A 431 -2.29 -38.17 10.61
N MET A 432 -1.12 -38.10 11.26
CA MET A 432 -0.64 -36.89 11.92
C MET A 432 -0.38 -35.76 10.91
N LEU A 433 0.29 -36.06 9.80
CA LEU A 433 0.53 -35.07 8.74
C LEU A 433 -0.76 -34.54 8.13
N LYS A 434 -1.81 -35.37 8.05
CA LYS A 434 -3.12 -34.95 7.55
C LYS A 434 -3.79 -33.94 8.48
N VAL A 435 -3.74 -34.18 9.79
CA VAL A 435 -4.26 -33.25 10.80
C VAL A 435 -3.48 -31.94 10.77
N GLU A 436 -2.16 -31.98 10.64
CA GLU A 436 -1.33 -30.78 10.54
C GLU A 436 -1.64 -29.97 9.26
N ILE A 437 -1.84 -30.65 8.13
CA ILE A 437 -2.25 -30.00 6.88
C ILE A 437 -3.61 -29.30 7.04
N ASP A 438 -4.58 -29.95 7.68
CA ASP A 438 -5.91 -29.34 7.83
C ASP A 438 -5.86 -28.13 8.78
N LYS A 439 -5.05 -28.19 9.84
CA LYS A 439 -4.79 -27.04 10.71
C LYS A 439 -4.11 -25.88 9.96
N LEU A 440 -3.09 -26.17 9.16
CA LEU A 440 -2.40 -25.15 8.35
C LEU A 440 -3.30 -24.52 7.29
N LYS A 441 -4.32 -25.24 6.80
CA LYS A 441 -5.33 -24.67 5.90
C LYS A 441 -6.23 -23.67 6.62
N GLU A 442 -6.69 -23.99 7.84
CA GLU A 442 -7.48 -23.05 8.65
C GLU A 442 -6.68 -21.77 8.93
N GLU A 443 -5.42 -21.88 9.35
CA GLU A 443 -4.55 -20.73 9.59
C GLU A 443 -4.29 -19.90 8.31
N LYS A 444 -4.27 -20.55 7.13
CA LYS A 444 -4.17 -19.86 5.84
C LYS A 444 -5.42 -19.06 5.51
N GLU A 445 -6.60 -19.60 5.76
CA GLU A 445 -7.88 -18.91 5.53
C GLU A 445 -7.99 -17.64 6.41
N ASP A 446 -7.60 -17.73 7.68
CA ASP A 446 -7.54 -16.57 8.59
C ASP A 446 -6.56 -15.50 8.10
N THR A 447 -5.40 -15.93 7.60
CA THR A 447 -4.39 -15.02 7.04
C THR A 447 -4.92 -14.28 5.80
N GLU A 448 -5.70 -14.96 4.95
CA GLU A 448 -6.34 -14.34 3.79
C GLU A 448 -7.42 -13.33 4.19
N LEU A 449 -8.21 -13.65 5.21
CA LEU A 449 -9.22 -12.74 5.76
C LEU A 449 -8.58 -11.47 6.34
N LEU A 450 -7.52 -11.62 7.13
CA LEU A 450 -6.77 -10.49 7.72
C LEU A 450 -6.13 -9.61 6.64
N LYS A 451 -5.62 -10.19 5.55
CA LYS A 451 -5.11 -9.43 4.40
C LYS A 451 -6.22 -8.62 3.73
N ALA A 452 -7.39 -9.22 3.50
CA ALA A 452 -8.53 -8.51 2.93
C ALA A 452 -8.97 -7.33 3.82
N GLN A 453 -8.98 -7.53 5.14
CA GLN A 453 -9.30 -6.47 6.10
C GLN A 453 -8.27 -5.32 6.07
N LEU A 454 -6.97 -5.64 5.97
CA LEU A 454 -5.91 -4.63 5.84
C LEU A 454 -6.03 -3.81 4.56
N GLU A 455 -6.33 -4.45 3.43
CA GLU A 455 -6.53 -3.74 2.15
C GLU A 455 -7.76 -2.82 2.20
N LEU A 456 -8.85 -3.26 2.84
CA LEU A 456 -10.03 -2.41 3.05
C LEU A 456 -9.67 -1.16 3.87
N TYR A 457 -8.99 -1.33 5.00
CA TYR A 457 -8.59 -0.21 5.85
C TYR A 457 -7.60 0.73 5.16
N LYS A 458 -6.71 0.20 4.34
CA LYS A 458 -5.80 1.01 3.54
C LYS A 458 -6.57 1.84 2.51
N SER A 459 -7.51 1.23 1.79
CA SER A 459 -8.38 1.93 0.84
C SER A 459 -9.20 3.02 1.53
N ASP A 460 -9.81 2.73 2.67
CA ASP A 460 -10.61 3.70 3.44
C ASP A 460 -9.73 4.86 3.94
N PHE A 461 -8.52 4.55 4.41
CA PHE A 461 -7.56 5.58 4.83
C PHE A 461 -7.13 6.49 3.67
N GLU A 462 -6.86 5.91 2.50
CA GLU A 462 -6.47 6.67 1.31
C GLU A 462 -7.60 7.59 0.83
N ALA A 463 -8.85 7.09 0.83
CA ALA A 463 -10.03 7.88 0.49
C ALA A 463 -10.27 9.03 1.49
N GLU A 464 -10.16 8.77 2.79
CA GLU A 464 -10.28 9.81 3.83
C GLU A 464 -9.17 10.86 3.69
N ARG A 465 -7.94 10.44 3.36
CA ARG A 465 -6.82 11.36 3.13
C ARG A 465 -7.07 12.27 1.93
N GLU A 466 -7.55 11.73 0.82
CA GLU A 466 -7.87 12.50 -0.39
C GLU A 466 -8.98 13.52 -0.12
N SER A 467 -10.08 13.07 0.51
CA SER A 467 -11.19 13.93 0.95
C SER A 467 -10.72 15.07 1.86
N ARG A 468 -9.83 14.78 2.82
CA ARG A 468 -9.26 15.82 3.70
C ARG A 468 -8.37 16.81 2.96
N GLN A 469 -7.60 16.35 1.98
CA GLN A 469 -6.75 17.22 1.18
C GLN A 469 -7.60 18.17 0.33
N GLU A 470 -8.69 17.66 -0.26
CA GLU A 470 -9.65 18.47 -1.01
C GLU A 470 -10.30 19.52 -0.12
N MET A 471 -10.86 19.12 1.03
CA MET A 471 -11.45 20.06 1.99
C MET A 471 -10.46 21.12 2.49
N ALA A 472 -9.19 20.76 2.68
CA ALA A 472 -8.16 21.73 3.08
C ALA A 472 -7.93 22.78 1.98
N SER A 473 -7.90 22.36 0.72
CA SER A 473 -7.74 23.27 -0.43
C SER A 473 -8.97 24.18 -0.63
N GLU A 474 -10.18 23.65 -0.44
CA GLU A 474 -11.42 24.44 -0.48
C GLU A 474 -11.46 25.47 0.65
N LYS A 475 -11.08 25.06 1.87
CA LYS A 475 -10.99 25.97 3.03
C LYS A 475 -10.02 27.13 2.76
N GLU A 476 -8.87 26.87 2.16
CA GLU A 476 -7.89 27.92 1.81
C GLU A 476 -8.45 28.88 0.76
N THR A 477 -9.18 28.35 -0.22
CA THR A 477 -9.88 29.13 -1.24
C THR A 477 -10.93 30.05 -0.61
N VAL A 478 -11.82 29.50 0.22
CA VAL A 478 -12.87 30.27 0.92
C VAL A 478 -12.27 31.33 1.85
N LEU A 479 -11.19 31.03 2.58
CA LEU A 479 -10.49 32.02 3.40
C LEU A 479 -9.90 33.16 2.57
N THR A 480 -9.38 32.85 1.39
CA THR A 480 -8.83 33.86 0.47
C THR A 480 -9.95 34.77 -0.05
N ASP A 481 -11.09 34.20 -0.44
CA ASP A 481 -12.27 34.96 -0.90
C ASP A 481 -12.89 35.81 0.21
N LEU A 482 -12.95 35.28 1.44
CA LEU A 482 -13.41 36.04 2.61
C LEU A 482 -12.50 37.26 2.86
N ARG A 483 -11.18 37.08 2.83
CA ARG A 483 -10.21 38.18 2.97
C ARG A 483 -10.36 39.21 1.86
N LYS A 484 -10.65 38.78 0.63
CA LYS A 484 -10.87 39.68 -0.52
C LYS A 484 -12.15 40.50 -0.33
N THR A 485 -13.23 39.83 0.08
CA THR A 485 -14.54 40.47 0.32
C THR A 485 -14.49 41.42 1.51
N GLN A 486 -13.78 41.07 2.59
CA GLN A 486 -13.57 41.95 3.74
C GLN A 486 -12.80 43.21 3.34
N ARG A 487 -11.73 43.09 2.55
CA ARG A 487 -11.00 44.26 2.01
C ARG A 487 -11.90 45.15 1.16
N MET A 488 -12.71 44.57 0.30
CA MET A 488 -13.64 45.33 -0.55
C MET A 488 -14.74 46.02 0.27
N ASN A 489 -15.27 45.38 1.31
CA ASN A 489 -16.20 46.02 2.24
C ASN A 489 -15.56 47.15 3.03
N GLN A 490 -14.32 46.99 3.50
CA GLN A 490 -13.57 48.05 4.18
C GLN A 490 -13.36 49.26 3.25
N GLU A 491 -12.98 49.02 2.00
CA GLU A 491 -12.83 50.05 0.98
C GLU A 491 -14.15 50.78 0.71
N LEU A 492 -15.25 50.04 0.49
CA LEU A 492 -16.58 50.65 0.30
C LEU A 492 -17.05 51.43 1.53
N THR A 493 -16.75 50.94 2.74
CA THR A 493 -17.07 51.65 3.99
C THR A 493 -16.29 52.95 4.08
N GLN A 494 -14.99 52.93 3.76
CA GLN A 494 -14.16 54.14 3.69
C GLN A 494 -14.69 55.13 2.65
N GLN A 495 -15.09 54.65 1.47
CA GLN A 495 -15.69 55.49 0.44
C GLN A 495 -17.03 56.09 0.90
N LEU A 496 -17.88 55.33 1.59
CA LEU A 496 -19.13 55.83 2.17
C LEU A 496 -18.88 56.87 3.27
N ASP A 497 -17.90 56.64 4.14
CA ASP A 497 -17.51 57.59 5.18
C ASP A 497 -16.92 58.87 4.59
N GLU A 498 -16.14 58.77 3.51
CA GLU A 498 -15.60 59.91 2.78
C GLU A 498 -16.71 60.70 2.09
N VAL A 499 -17.67 60.03 1.45
CA VAL A 499 -18.87 60.68 0.90
C VAL A 499 -19.70 61.35 2.00
N ARG A 500 -19.83 60.72 3.17
CA ARG A 500 -20.52 61.28 4.34
C ARG A 500 -19.79 62.51 4.89
N ARG A 501 -18.45 62.52 4.86
CA ARG A 501 -17.61 63.64 5.26
C ARG A 501 -17.76 64.83 4.29
N LEU A 502 -17.74 64.56 2.99
CA LEU A 502 -17.90 65.57 1.95
C LEU A 502 -19.32 66.14 1.88
N ASN A 503 -20.35 65.32 2.15
CA ASN A 503 -21.77 65.72 2.14
C ASN A 503 -22.40 65.77 3.54
N SER A 504 -21.69 66.34 4.52
CA SER A 504 -22.08 66.33 5.94
C SER A 504 -23.46 66.95 6.21
N ASP A 505 -23.79 68.07 5.55
CA ASP A 505 -25.06 68.80 5.72
C ASP A 505 -26.28 68.01 5.24
N VAL A 506 -26.13 67.22 4.17
CA VAL A 506 -27.19 66.38 3.61
C VAL A 506 -27.42 65.16 4.50
N TYR A 507 -26.34 64.57 5.02
CA TYR A 507 -26.41 63.44 5.95
C TYR A 507 -27.06 63.82 7.29
N GLN A 508 -26.68 64.96 7.88
CA GLN A 508 -27.28 65.48 9.11
C GLN A 508 -28.78 65.77 8.96
N ARG A 509 -29.24 66.32 7.82
CA ARG A 509 -30.68 66.53 7.57
C ARG A 509 -31.47 65.23 7.43
N ALA A 510 -30.87 64.18 6.87
CA ALA A 510 -31.53 62.89 6.70
C ALA A 510 -31.68 62.14 8.04
N THR A 511 -30.69 62.23 8.95
CA THR A 511 -30.72 61.52 10.24
C THR A 511 -31.42 62.27 11.37
N ALA A 512 -31.52 63.61 11.31
CA ALA A 512 -32.14 64.43 12.36
C ALA A 512 -33.68 64.33 12.43
N LYS A 513 -34.35 63.72 11.46
CA LYS A 513 -35.84 63.68 11.38
C LYS A 513 -36.52 62.56 12.19
N ARG A 514 -35.78 61.78 12.99
CA ARG A 514 -36.34 60.58 13.68
C ARG A 514 -36.47 60.67 15.20
N SER A 515 -36.19 61.81 15.81
CA SER A 515 -36.29 61.98 17.27
C SER A 515 -37.17 63.17 17.64
N ALA A 516 -38.47 62.93 17.82
CA ALA A 516 -39.36 63.79 18.60
C ALA A 516 -40.35 62.95 19.44
N PRO A 517 -40.71 63.39 20.67
CA PRO A 517 -41.30 62.55 21.72
C PRO A 517 -42.84 62.71 21.83
N SER A 518 -43.53 61.70 22.37
CA SER A 518 -44.90 61.90 22.88
C SER A 518 -45.11 61.11 24.18
N ALA A 519 -45.28 61.86 25.27
CA ALA A 519 -45.67 61.39 26.59
C ALA A 519 -47.21 61.40 26.72
N ALA A 520 -47.79 60.39 27.38
CA ALA A 520 -48.93 60.48 28.30
C ALA A 520 -49.45 59.07 28.69
N ALA A 521 -49.43 58.75 29.98
CA ALA A 521 -50.19 57.63 30.58
C ALA A 521 -51.71 57.99 30.62
N PRO A 522 -52.66 57.04 30.75
CA PRO A 522 -52.89 56.34 32.04
C PRO A 522 -53.38 54.86 31.96
N ARG A 523 -53.21 54.12 33.07
CA ARG A 523 -53.98 52.89 33.44
C ARG A 523 -55.47 53.23 33.69
N PRO A 524 -56.45 52.30 33.99
CA PRO A 524 -56.45 50.82 34.07
C PRO A 524 -57.67 50.13 33.36
N ALA A 525 -57.69 48.79 33.26
CA ALA A 525 -58.84 47.91 33.59
C ALA A 525 -58.60 46.44 33.16
N ALA A 526 -58.85 45.50 34.06
CA ALA A 526 -59.06 44.07 33.80
C ALA A 526 -60.51 43.83 33.28
N PRO A 527 -60.94 42.66 32.75
CA PRO A 527 -60.88 41.35 33.43
C PRO A 527 -60.54 40.10 32.58
N SER A 528 -60.12 39.05 33.30
CA SER A 528 -60.01 37.61 32.95
C SER A 528 -61.37 36.97 32.58
N PRO A 529 -61.59 35.63 32.38
CA PRO A 529 -60.75 34.40 32.57
C PRO A 529 -60.87 33.39 31.37
N ARG A 530 -60.17 32.24 31.25
CA ARG A 530 -60.16 31.01 32.06
C ARG A 530 -59.05 30.04 31.62
N SER A 531 -58.47 29.40 32.63
CA SER A 531 -57.46 28.33 32.74
C SER A 531 -58.11 26.92 32.73
N PRO A 532 -57.51 25.81 33.24
CA PRO A 532 -56.15 25.20 33.30
C PRO A 532 -56.23 23.66 32.98
N PRO A 533 -55.45 22.67 33.51
CA PRO A 533 -54.26 22.58 34.40
C PRO A 533 -53.13 21.63 33.85
N SER A 534 -51.99 21.30 34.48
CA SER A 534 -51.55 21.10 35.88
C SER A 534 -50.00 21.00 35.93
N SER A 535 -49.26 21.79 36.73
CA SER A 535 -48.57 21.48 38.03
C SER A 535 -47.35 20.53 37.92
N THR A 536 -46.20 20.63 38.59
CA THR A 536 -45.56 21.46 39.66
C THR A 536 -44.13 20.89 39.83
N GLY A 537 -43.06 21.55 40.31
CA GLY A 537 -42.86 22.91 40.80
C GLY A 537 -41.41 23.23 41.26
N ASN A 538 -41.25 24.50 41.64
CA ASN A 538 -40.45 25.12 42.71
C ASN A 538 -38.89 25.22 42.76
N MET A 539 -38.44 26.49 42.67
CA MET A 539 -37.60 27.31 43.60
C MET A 539 -36.11 26.91 43.87
N VAL A 540 -35.05 27.72 43.66
CA VAL A 540 -34.65 29.10 44.03
C VAL A 540 -33.86 29.22 45.37
N ILE A 541 -32.56 29.60 45.24
CA ILE A 541 -31.62 30.39 46.11
C ILE A 541 -31.02 29.80 47.42
N LYS A 542 -29.67 29.75 47.54
CA LYS A 542 -28.84 30.53 48.52
C LYS A 542 -27.30 30.32 48.38
N LYS A 543 -26.56 31.41 48.68
CA LYS A 543 -25.10 31.66 48.67
C LYS A 543 -24.35 31.05 49.89
N LYS A 544 -23.07 30.61 49.73
CA LYS A 544 -21.81 31.20 50.31
C LYS A 544 -20.54 30.31 50.13
N LYS A 545 -19.40 30.98 49.91
CA LYS A 545 -17.96 30.58 49.78
C LYS A 545 -17.34 29.92 51.05
N PRO A 546 -16.01 29.67 51.16
CA PRO A 546 -14.97 29.01 50.31
C PRO A 546 -14.19 27.90 51.10
N ASN A 547 -13.31 27.07 50.47
CA ASN A 547 -11.91 26.82 50.89
C ASN A 547 -11.20 25.75 50.02
N GLU A 548 -9.86 25.80 50.04
CA GLU A 548 -8.88 25.08 49.24
C GLU A 548 -8.63 23.60 49.63
N THR A 549 -7.87 22.93 48.74
CA THR A 549 -6.96 21.76 48.89
C THR A 549 -7.38 20.33 48.48
N SER A 550 -6.52 19.80 47.60
CA SER A 550 -6.07 18.42 47.33
C SER A 550 -6.93 17.41 46.54
N GLU A 551 -6.34 17.02 45.40
CA GLU A 551 -6.20 15.66 44.85
C GLU A 551 -7.42 14.86 44.34
N GLY A 552 -7.39 14.60 43.02
CA GLY A 552 -7.54 13.26 42.45
C GLY A 552 -8.94 12.63 42.40
N ALA A 553 -9.70 12.90 41.34
CA ALA A 553 -10.63 11.92 40.76
C ALA A 553 -11.03 12.32 39.33
N VAL A 554 -10.52 11.56 38.36
CA VAL A 554 -10.89 11.60 36.94
C VAL A 554 -12.38 11.26 36.82
N LYS A 555 -13.19 12.16 36.26
CA LYS A 555 -14.50 11.80 35.71
C LYS A 555 -14.31 11.46 34.24
N GLU A 556 -14.25 10.16 33.95
CA GLU A 556 -14.54 9.64 32.62
C GLU A 556 -15.91 10.14 32.18
N ILE A 557 -16.00 10.65 30.95
CA ILE A 557 -17.25 10.71 30.21
C ILE A 557 -17.17 9.58 29.18
N THR A 558 -17.51 8.39 29.64
CA THR A 558 -17.83 7.23 28.81
C THR A 558 -19.04 7.59 27.92
N PRO A 559 -19.10 7.18 26.65
CA PRO A 559 -20.33 7.28 25.86
C PRO A 559 -21.46 6.49 26.57
N PRO A 560 -22.73 6.88 26.40
CA PRO A 560 -23.83 6.17 27.04
C PRO A 560 -23.82 4.70 26.59
N PRO A 561 -24.06 3.74 27.51
CA PRO A 561 -23.99 2.33 27.19
C PRO A 561 -24.99 2.01 26.07
N MET A 562 -24.53 1.34 25.01
CA MET A 562 -25.40 0.90 23.92
C MET A 562 -26.52 0.04 24.51
N ARG A 563 -27.76 0.47 24.29
CA ARG A 563 -28.97 -0.26 24.69
C ARG A 563 -29.57 -0.90 23.45
N PHE A 564 -29.89 -2.17 23.57
CA PHE A 564 -30.54 -2.95 22.52
C PHE A 564 -31.99 -3.16 22.94
N ASP A 565 -32.92 -2.53 22.22
CA ASP A 565 -34.34 -2.61 22.56
C ASP A 565 -35.03 -3.73 21.76
N CYS A 566 -35.88 -4.50 22.43
CA CYS A 566 -36.65 -5.56 21.76
C CYS A 566 -37.73 -4.96 20.87
N PRO A 567 -37.74 -5.24 19.55
CA PRO A 567 -38.70 -4.63 18.62
C PRO A 567 -40.14 -5.10 18.82
N VAL A 568 -40.38 -6.09 19.69
CA VAL A 568 -41.71 -6.63 19.99
C VAL A 568 -42.33 -5.99 21.23
N CYS A 569 -41.53 -5.62 22.24
CA CYS A 569 -42.05 -5.11 23.52
C CYS A 569 -41.28 -3.89 24.07
N ASP A 570 -40.37 -3.31 23.29
CA ASP A 570 -39.53 -2.14 23.59
C ASP A 570 -38.75 -2.22 24.91
N LYS A 571 -38.48 -3.45 25.38
CA LYS A 571 -37.67 -3.66 26.59
C LYS A 571 -36.18 -3.46 26.29
N PRO A 572 -35.45 -2.68 27.11
CA PRO A 572 -34.03 -2.40 26.89
C PRO A 572 -33.12 -3.48 27.48
N PHE A 573 -32.14 -3.92 26.69
CA PHE A 573 -31.12 -4.90 27.07
C PHE A 573 -29.71 -4.33 26.95
N LYS A 574 -28.82 -4.80 27.82
CA LYS A 574 -27.44 -4.30 27.94
C LYS A 574 -26.47 -4.95 26.95
N THR A 575 -26.82 -6.09 26.38
CA THR A 575 -25.99 -6.83 25.41
C THR A 575 -26.89 -7.49 24.37
N LEU A 576 -26.36 -7.64 23.15
CA LEU A 576 -27.06 -8.28 22.03
C LEU A 576 -27.46 -9.73 22.36
N ILE A 577 -26.64 -10.45 23.12
CA ILE A 577 -26.89 -11.85 23.53
C ILE A 577 -28.15 -11.95 24.41
N LEU A 578 -28.34 -11.01 25.35
CA LEU A 578 -29.52 -10.98 26.22
C LEU A 578 -30.77 -10.56 25.45
N LEU A 579 -30.64 -9.67 24.47
CA LEU A 579 -31.73 -9.35 23.55
C LEU A 579 -32.13 -10.59 22.74
N GLN A 580 -31.16 -11.31 22.19
CA GLN A 580 -31.41 -12.48 21.34
C GLN A 580 -32.15 -13.59 22.11
N GLN A 581 -31.69 -13.92 23.33
CA GLN A 581 -32.39 -14.88 24.21
C GLN A 581 -33.82 -14.43 24.57
N HIS A 582 -34.02 -13.12 24.74
CA HIS A 582 -35.35 -12.58 25.03
C HIS A 582 -36.27 -12.61 23.80
N VAL A 583 -35.77 -12.23 22.62
CA VAL A 583 -36.53 -12.21 21.36
C VAL A 583 -37.03 -13.61 21.01
N ASP A 584 -36.22 -14.65 21.24
CA ASP A 584 -36.60 -16.05 21.04
C ASP A 584 -37.79 -16.48 21.92
N SER A 585 -37.95 -15.85 23.09
CA SER A 585 -39.07 -16.09 24.02
C SER A 585 -40.25 -15.12 23.83
N CYS A 586 -40.01 -13.96 23.20
CA CYS A 586 -40.98 -12.87 23.04
C CYS A 586 -41.78 -12.99 21.74
N LEU A 587 -41.32 -13.84 20.81
CA LEU A 587 -41.99 -14.17 19.54
C LEU A 587 -42.93 -15.38 19.64
N LEU A 588 -42.93 -16.08 20.78
CA LEU A 588 -43.90 -17.13 21.17
C LEU A 588 -45.03 -16.52 21.99
#